data_AF-A0A202DT76-F1
#
_entry.id   AF-A0A202DT76-F1
#
_cell.length_a   1.000
_cell.length_b   1.000
_cell.length_c   1.000
_cell.angle_alpha   90.00
_cell.angle_beta   90.00
_cell.angle_gamma   90.00
#
_symmetry.space_group_name_H-M   'P 1'
#
loop_
_entity.id
_entity.type
_entity.pdbx_description
1 polymer ?
#
loop_
_entity_poly.entity_id
_entity_poly.type
_entity_poly.pdbx_seq_one_letter_code
_entity_poly.pdbx_strand_id
1 'polypeptide(L)'
;ALAYTTSFILFLMFPAEGPWVILKELHHVKPEGGLFIKLNQFTQSQGSIRGGCFPSSHVGAAFVMAWATLRYQRRLGWVILLFSIGVALATVYCQYHHAVDSIAGALWGTISFLVGSWILRKWYANKVAA
;
A
#
# COMPACT_ATOMS: atom_id res chain seq x y z
N ALA A 1 -8.73 5.29 -6.65
CA ALA A 1 -9.93 5.51 -5.81
C ALA A 1 -10.34 4.23 -5.09
N LEU A 2 -10.80 3.19 -5.80
CA LEU A 2 -11.36 1.97 -5.20
C LEU A 2 -10.51 1.37 -4.06
N ALA A 3 -9.21 1.14 -4.28
CA ALA A 3 -8.31 0.58 -3.28
C ALA A 3 -8.25 1.44 -1.99
N TYR A 4 -8.05 2.76 -2.12
CA TYR A 4 -7.98 3.65 -0.95
C TYR A 4 -9.29 3.72 -0.18
N THR A 5 -10.41 3.98 -0.87
CA THR A 5 -11.71 4.17 -0.20
C THR A 5 -12.11 2.91 0.56
N THR A 6 -11.87 1.74 -0.02
CA THR A 6 -12.17 0.47 0.64
C THR A 6 -11.19 0.14 1.76
N SER A 7 -9.90 0.48 1.64
CA SER A 7 -8.95 0.40 2.76
C SER A 7 -9.39 1.24 3.96
N PHE A 8 -9.88 2.46 3.74
CA PHE A 8 -10.39 3.30 4.84
C PHE A 8 -11.59 2.68 5.57
N ILE A 9 -12.48 1.99 4.85
CA ILE A 9 -13.58 1.23 5.48
C ILE A 9 -13.02 0.08 6.33
N LEU A 10 -12.02 -0.65 5.81
CA LEU A 10 -11.39 -1.74 6.54
C LEU A 10 -10.64 -1.26 7.79
N PHE A 11 -10.04 -0.06 7.77
CA PHE A 11 -9.41 0.54 8.96
C PHE A 11 -10.41 0.79 10.08
N LEU A 12 -11.65 1.13 9.75
CA LEU A 12 -12.72 1.31 10.76
C LEU A 12 -13.14 -0.04 11.36
N MET A 13 -13.14 -1.11 10.57
CA MET A 13 -13.53 -2.45 11.03
C MET A 13 -12.41 -3.16 11.81
N PHE A 14 -11.16 -2.97 11.38
CA PHE A 14 -9.98 -3.61 11.93
C PHE A 14 -8.95 -2.52 12.27
N PRO A 15 -9.04 -1.90 13.46
CA PRO A 15 -8.14 -0.84 13.88
C PRO A 15 -6.76 -1.40 14.26
N ALA A 16 -6.07 -2.00 13.28
CA ALA A 16 -4.78 -2.65 13.47
C ALA A 16 -3.68 -1.62 13.70
N GLU A 17 -2.83 -1.89 14.69
CA GLU A 17 -1.68 -1.06 15.03
C GLU A 17 -0.39 -1.67 14.47
N GLY A 18 0.57 -0.82 14.11
CA GLY A 18 1.83 -1.27 13.54
C GLY A 18 2.80 -1.86 14.60
N PRO A 19 3.77 -2.70 14.17
CA PRO A 19 4.78 -3.27 15.06
C PRO A 19 5.57 -2.24 15.86
N TRP A 20 5.85 -1.07 15.28
CA TRP A 20 6.54 0.03 15.97
C TRP A 20 5.83 0.55 17.23
N VAL A 21 4.54 0.28 17.38
CA VAL A 21 3.74 0.61 18.58
C VAL A 21 3.70 -0.58 19.54
N ILE A 22 3.20 -1.74 19.07
CA ILE A 22 2.92 -2.90 19.94
C ILE A 22 4.20 -3.61 20.39
N LEU A 23 5.20 -3.73 19.51
CA LEU A 23 6.43 -4.46 19.78
C LEU A 23 7.59 -3.55 20.16
N LYS A 24 7.29 -2.29 20.55
CA LYS A 24 8.30 -1.27 20.85
C LYS A 24 9.34 -1.72 21.87
N GLU A 25 8.95 -2.51 22.87
CA GLU A 25 9.87 -3.02 23.91
C GLU A 25 10.85 -4.08 23.38
N LEU A 26 10.47 -4.81 22.34
CA LEU A 26 11.33 -5.80 21.67
C LEU A 26 12.30 -5.14 20.67
N HIS A 27 12.15 -3.83 20.42
CA HIS A 27 12.96 -3.10 19.46
C HIS A 27 14.21 -2.51 20.14
N HIS A 28 15.26 -3.32 20.24
CA HIS A 28 16.52 -2.90 20.87
C HIS A 28 17.46 -2.15 19.92
N VAL A 29 17.21 -2.21 18.61
CA VAL A 29 17.99 -1.50 17.60
C VAL A 29 17.24 -0.23 17.21
N LYS A 30 17.78 0.93 17.58
CA LYS A 30 17.28 2.21 17.08
C LYS A 30 17.87 2.46 15.70
N PRO A 31 17.05 2.78 14.68
CA PRO A 31 17.57 3.21 13.40
C PRO A 31 18.23 4.58 13.56
N GLU A 32 19.55 4.57 13.71
CA GLU A 32 20.42 5.76 13.69
C GLU A 32 21.05 5.90 12.31
N GLY A 33 21.09 7.12 11.76
CA GLY A 33 21.79 7.36 10.49
C GLY A 33 21.52 8.70 9.82
N GLY A 34 21.78 8.73 8.52
CA GLY A 34 21.88 9.95 7.70
C GLY A 34 20.56 10.64 7.37
N LEU A 35 20.62 11.56 6.40
CA LEU A 35 19.52 12.48 6.03
C LEU A 35 18.15 11.79 5.85
N PHE A 36 18.10 10.66 5.14
CA PHE A 36 16.84 9.96 4.86
C PHE A 36 16.16 9.40 6.11
N ILE A 37 16.92 8.91 7.09
CA ILE A 37 16.37 8.43 8.35
C ILE A 37 15.77 9.60 9.14
N LYS A 38 16.46 10.74 9.18
CA LYS A 38 15.97 11.94 9.86
C LYS A 38 14.69 12.49 9.23
N LEU A 39 14.63 12.56 7.90
CA LEU A 39 13.44 13.00 7.18
C LEU A 39 12.27 12.06 7.44
N ASN A 40 12.50 10.75 7.35
CA ASN A 40 11.48 9.74 7.61
C ASN A 40 10.98 9.81 9.07
N GLN A 41 11.87 9.92 10.05
CA GLN A 41 11.49 10.11 11.46
C GLN A 41 10.69 11.40 11.68
N PHE A 42 11.08 12.50 11.02
CA PHE A 42 10.34 13.75 11.07
C PHE A 42 8.92 13.57 10.50
N THR A 43 8.78 12.99 9.31
CA THR A 43 7.47 12.71 8.69
C THR A 43 6.61 11.82 9.59
N GLN A 44 7.17 10.76 10.15
CA GLN A 44 6.44 9.88 11.06
C GLN A 44 6.02 10.62 12.34
N SER A 45 6.87 11.47 12.91
CA SER A 45 6.54 12.23 14.12
C SER A 45 5.38 13.21 13.94
N GLN A 46 5.18 13.71 12.71
CA GLN A 46 4.14 14.70 12.40
C GLN A 46 2.89 14.08 11.77
N GLY A 47 3.04 12.96 11.05
CA GLY A 47 2.00 12.42 10.18
C GLY A 47 1.58 10.98 10.48
N SER A 48 2.17 10.29 11.47
CA SER A 48 1.77 8.92 11.77
C SER A 48 0.36 8.88 12.35
N ILE A 49 -0.52 8.11 11.72
CA ILE A 49 -1.87 7.82 12.21
C ILE A 49 -1.86 6.40 12.77
N ARG A 50 -2.48 6.24 13.95
CA ARG A 50 -2.60 4.96 14.64
C ARG A 50 -3.87 4.21 14.21
N GLY A 51 -3.85 2.88 14.32
CA GLY A 51 -5.02 2.04 14.04
C GLY A 51 -5.38 1.84 12.56
N GLY A 52 -4.61 2.38 11.61
CA GLY A 52 -4.89 2.29 10.17
C GLY A 52 -4.00 1.29 9.41
N CYS A 53 -3.56 0.21 10.05
CA CYS A 53 -2.48 -0.61 9.51
C CYS A 53 -2.96 -1.66 8.48
N PHE A 54 -4.15 -2.24 8.66
CA PHE A 54 -4.62 -3.38 7.84
C PHE A 54 -5.81 -3.02 6.94
N PRO A 55 -5.74 -3.23 5.61
CA PRO A 55 -4.60 -3.65 4.79
C PRO A 55 -3.70 -2.45 4.42
N SER A 56 -2.43 -2.67 4.10
CA SER A 56 -1.53 -1.57 3.74
C SER A 56 -1.99 -0.83 2.48
N SER A 57 -2.46 0.41 2.65
CA SER A 57 -2.94 1.26 1.54
C SER A 57 -1.81 1.72 0.63
N HIS A 58 -0.61 1.91 1.16
CA HIS A 58 0.61 2.22 0.40
C HIS A 58 0.93 1.10 -0.59
N VAL A 59 0.98 -0.14 -0.10
CA VAL A 59 1.23 -1.33 -0.94
C VAL A 59 0.09 -1.52 -1.94
N GLY A 60 -1.16 -1.39 -1.50
CA GLY A 60 -2.32 -1.50 -2.39
C GLY A 60 -2.28 -0.51 -3.55
N ALA A 61 -1.96 0.76 -3.28
CA ALA A 61 -1.84 1.78 -4.32
C ALA A 61 -0.66 1.51 -5.26
N ALA A 62 0.50 1.12 -4.73
CA ALA A 62 1.68 0.79 -5.52
C ALA A 62 1.42 -0.38 -6.49
N PHE A 63 0.69 -1.41 -6.04
CA PHE A 63 0.31 -2.54 -6.90
C PHE A 63 -0.74 -2.16 -7.95
N VAL A 64 -1.75 -1.35 -7.60
CA VAL A 64 -2.71 -0.81 -8.59
C VAL A 64 -1.97 -0.07 -9.70
N MET A 65 -1.00 0.78 -9.34
CA MET A 65 -0.19 1.52 -10.30
C MET A 65 0.66 0.59 -11.16
N ALA A 66 1.32 -0.42 -10.56
CA ALA A 66 2.09 -1.41 -11.30
C ALA A 66 1.24 -2.15 -12.34
N TRP A 67 0.05 -2.63 -11.96
CA TRP A 67 -0.85 -3.32 -12.88
C TRP A 67 -1.39 -2.43 -13.98
N ALA A 68 -1.77 -1.19 -13.62
CA ALA A 68 -2.22 -0.21 -14.60
C ALA A 68 -1.13 0.08 -15.63
N THR A 69 0.11 0.29 -15.20
CA THR A 69 1.21 0.54 -16.13
C THR A 69 1.59 -0.70 -16.92
N LEU A 70 1.61 -1.89 -16.33
CA LEU A 70 1.86 -3.16 -17.04
C LEU A 70 0.88 -3.38 -18.19
N ARG A 71 -0.37 -2.93 -18.04
CA ARG A 71 -1.40 -3.04 -19.07
C ARG A 71 -1.10 -2.20 -20.32
N TYR A 72 -0.46 -1.03 -20.17
CA TYR A 72 -0.25 -0.09 -21.28
C TYR A 72 1.22 0.01 -21.73
N GLN A 73 2.19 -0.17 -20.82
CA GLN A 73 3.62 -0.10 -21.09
C GLN A 73 4.40 -1.13 -20.27
N ARG A 74 4.64 -2.31 -20.86
CA ARG A 74 5.18 -3.48 -20.15
C ARG A 74 6.55 -3.24 -19.51
N ARG A 75 7.47 -2.58 -20.21
CA ARG A 75 8.84 -2.34 -19.70
C ARG A 75 8.81 -1.49 -18.44
N LEU A 76 8.08 -0.38 -18.48
CA LEU A 76 7.91 0.50 -17.32
C LEU A 76 7.11 -0.17 -16.22
N GLY A 77 6.09 -0.97 -16.58
CA GLY A 77 5.28 -1.71 -15.63
C GLY A 77 6.09 -2.68 -14.77
N TRP A 78 7.08 -3.37 -15.33
CA TRP A 78 7.99 -4.23 -14.55
C TRP A 78 8.88 -3.44 -13.60
N VAL A 79 9.37 -2.28 -14.02
CA VAL A 79 10.15 -1.38 -13.15
C VAL A 79 9.29 -0.90 -11.98
N ILE A 80 8.07 -0.47 -12.25
CA ILE A 80 7.14 -0.04 -11.19
C ILE A 80 6.80 -1.21 -10.27
N LEU A 81 6.57 -2.42 -10.80
CA LEU A 81 6.30 -3.59 -9.98
C LEU A 81 7.46 -3.92 -9.04
N LEU A 82 8.70 -3.82 -9.52
CA LEU A 82 9.90 -3.99 -8.68
C LEU A 82 9.91 -2.97 -7.52
N PHE A 83 9.63 -1.70 -7.82
CA PHE A 83 9.50 -0.68 -6.77
C PHE A 83 8.33 -0.95 -5.82
N SER A 84 7.18 -1.43 -6.31
CA SER A 84 6.03 -1.79 -5.48
C SER A 84 6.34 -2.94 -4.52
N ILE A 85 7.13 -3.93 -4.97
CA ILE A 85 7.67 -4.98 -4.09
C ILE A 85 8.62 -4.37 -3.06
N GLY A 86 9.51 -3.47 -3.48
CA GLY A 86 10.39 -2.72 -2.58
C GLY A 86 9.63 -1.96 -1.50
N VAL A 87 8.51 -1.30 -1.84
CA VAL A 87 7.62 -0.64 -0.89
C VAL A 87 7.03 -1.65 0.10
N ALA A 88 6.55 -2.80 -0.36
CA ALA A 88 6.00 -3.84 0.52
C ALA A 88 7.04 -4.43 1.48
N LEU A 89 8.29 -4.55 1.05
CA LEU A 89 9.39 -4.97 1.92
C LEU A 89 9.76 -3.86 2.91
N ALA A 90 9.81 -2.60 2.45
CA ALA A 90 10.15 -1.44 3.28
C ALA A 90 9.12 -1.21 4.40
N THR A 91 7.83 -1.42 4.15
CA THR A 91 6.78 -1.27 5.18
C THR A 91 6.96 -2.25 6.33
N VAL A 92 7.42 -3.47 6.04
CA VAL A 92 7.72 -4.49 7.05
C VAL A 92 9.07 -4.24 7.71
N TYR A 93 10.10 -3.95 6.92
CA TYR A 93 11.46 -3.72 7.40
C TYR A 93 11.54 -2.51 8.34
N CYS A 94 10.88 -1.42 7.98
CA CYS A 94 10.77 -0.22 8.82
C CYS A 94 9.71 -0.37 9.93
N GLN A 95 9.12 -1.56 10.07
CA GLN A 95 8.21 -1.91 11.16
C GLN A 95 6.91 -1.10 11.22
N TYR A 96 6.52 -0.50 10.10
CA TYR A 96 5.26 0.23 9.99
C TYR A 96 4.06 -0.71 9.87
N HIS A 97 4.26 -1.84 9.20
CA HIS A 97 3.25 -2.85 8.96
C HIS A 97 3.76 -4.23 9.35
N HIS A 98 2.84 -5.10 9.77
CA HIS A 98 3.09 -6.53 9.78
C HIS A 98 3.17 -7.05 8.33
N ALA A 99 3.84 -8.20 8.15
CA ALA A 99 3.94 -8.82 6.83
C ALA A 99 2.56 -9.12 6.21
N VAL A 100 1.60 -9.53 7.05
CA VAL A 100 0.23 -9.80 6.64
C VAL A 100 -0.46 -8.56 6.06
N ASP A 101 -0.21 -7.37 6.61
CA ASP A 101 -0.83 -6.13 6.12
C ASP A 101 -0.33 -5.78 4.72
N SER A 102 0.95 -6.04 4.44
CA SER A 102 1.58 -5.78 3.15
C SER A 102 1.10 -6.78 2.09
N ILE A 103 1.00 -8.06 2.45
CA ILE A 103 0.42 -9.11 1.58
C ILE A 103 -1.04 -8.79 1.27
N ALA A 104 -1.84 -8.46 2.30
CA ALA A 104 -3.23 -8.07 2.14
C ALA A 104 -3.36 -6.82 1.26
N GLY A 105 -2.49 -5.82 1.46
CA GLY A 105 -2.42 -4.63 0.60
C GLY A 105 -2.18 -4.98 -0.87
N ALA A 106 -1.20 -5.83 -1.17
CA ALA A 106 -0.90 -6.25 -2.54
C ALA A 106 -2.08 -7.00 -3.20
N LEU A 107 -2.71 -7.92 -2.46
CA LEU A 107 -3.91 -8.63 -2.92
C LEU A 107 -5.07 -7.66 -3.14
N TRP A 108 -5.32 -6.74 -2.21
CA TRP A 108 -6.41 -5.77 -2.26
C TRP A 108 -6.26 -4.79 -3.42
N GLY A 109 -5.03 -4.32 -3.65
CA GLY A 109 -4.69 -3.49 -4.80
C GLY A 109 -4.93 -4.23 -6.13
N THR A 110 -4.52 -5.50 -6.21
CA THR A 110 -4.73 -6.34 -7.40
C THR A 110 -6.22 -6.55 -7.69
N ILE A 111 -7.02 -6.91 -6.68
CA ILE A 111 -8.47 -7.07 -6.80
C ILE A 111 -9.11 -5.74 -7.23
N SER A 112 -8.73 -4.64 -6.60
CA SER A 112 -9.25 -3.30 -6.93
C SER A 112 -8.95 -2.91 -8.38
N PHE A 113 -7.77 -3.25 -8.90
CA PHE A 113 -7.44 -3.01 -10.30
C PHE A 113 -8.30 -3.85 -11.26
N LEU A 114 -8.51 -5.13 -10.96
CA LEU A 114 -9.32 -6.03 -11.78
C LEU A 114 -10.79 -5.59 -11.81
N VAL A 115 -11.37 -5.33 -10.64
CA VAL A 115 -12.75 -4.84 -10.50
C VAL A 115 -12.91 -3.48 -11.19
N GLY A 116 -12.01 -2.53 -10.91
CA GLY A 116 -12.04 -1.21 -11.55
C GLY A 116 -11.94 -1.29 -13.07
N SER A 117 -11.05 -2.15 -13.58
CA SER A 117 -10.91 -2.40 -15.02
C SER A 117 -12.16 -3.01 -15.64
N TRP A 118 -12.83 -3.93 -14.93
CA TRP A 118 -14.07 -4.56 -15.39
C TRP A 118 -15.24 -3.56 -15.43
N ILE A 119 -15.41 -2.75 -14.38
CA ILE A 119 -16.44 -1.69 -14.33
C ILE A 119 -16.25 -0.72 -15.49
N LEU A 120 -15.02 -0.23 -15.69
CA LEU A 120 -14.70 0.70 -16.78
C LEU A 120 -15.02 0.08 -18.14
N ARG A 121 -14.61 -1.17 -18.40
CA ARG A 121 -14.90 -1.85 -19.66
C ARG A 121 -16.40 -1.97 -19.93
N LYS A 122 -17.20 -2.37 -18.92
CA LYS A 122 -18.65 -2.46 -19.05
C LYS A 122 -19.29 -1.09 -19.33
N TRP A 123 -18.86 -0.06 -18.62
CA TRP A 123 -19.37 1.29 -18.81
C TRP A 123 -19.10 1.80 -20.23
N TYR A 124 -17.88 1.62 -20.73
CA TYR A 124 -17.53 1.98 -22.11
C TYR A 124 -18.34 1.19 -23.14
N ALA A 125 -18.53 -0.12 -22.95
CA ALA A 125 -19.32 -0.94 -23.87
C ALA A 125 -20.78 -0.45 -23.96
N ASN A 126 -21.40 -0.13 -22.82
CA ASN A 126 -22.78 0.38 -22.77
C ASN A 126 -22.91 1.76 -23.42
N LYS A 127 -21.89 2.62 -23.28
CA LYS A 127 -21.83 3.95 -23.90
C LYS A 127 -21.72 3.91 -25.43
N VAL A 128 -21.09 2.88 -25.99
CA VAL A 128 -20.94 2.71 -27.44
C VAL A 128 -22.17 2.03 -28.06
N ALA A 129 -22.90 1.23 -27.28
CA ALA A 129 -24.11 0.54 -27.70
C ALA A 129 -25.39 1.40 -27.67
N ALA A 130 -25.34 2.58 -27.06
CA ALA A 130 -26.43 3.56 -26.97
C ALA A 130 -26.21 4.70 -27.97
#